data_AF-A0A480BTW1-F1
#
_entry.id   AF-A0A480BTW1-F1
#
_cell.length_a   1.000
_cell.length_b   1.000
_cell.length_c   1.000
_cell.angle_alpha   90.00
_cell.angle_beta   90.00
_cell.angle_gamma   90.00
#
_symmetry.space_group_name_H-M   'P 1'
#
loop_
_entity.id
_entity.type
_entity.pdbx_description
1 polymer ?
#
loop_
_entity_poly.entity_id
_entity_poly.type
_entity_poly.pdbx_seq_one_letter_code
_entity_poly.pdbx_strand_id
1 'polypeptide(L)'
;MDGYHPALVHHSFFEDVLKPRIGRGMGFIVGPQSPAKSVALGNGHALIDFRAFDRKAILGADKPKSEQDWHDAVRARLADRPDYAEAVITCNGGDGFNLLVYPNLVLINNQIRVIHPVSYDRTEVFAYPVTLEDVAPEINAARIRAHEDFYGPASFGAPDDIEMFQRQWDGMLRTPAMEWLYYDRGLDQEEPLGADGRQSHVSDETAHRGIWRRWLQLMEGA
;
A
#
# COMPACT_ATOMS: atom_id res chain seq x y z
N MET A 1 -0.91 1.44 -8.44
CA MET A 1 -1.22 1.04 -7.05
C MET A 1 -2.68 1.34 -6.83
N ASP A 2 -3.47 0.30 -6.59
CA ASP A 2 -4.89 0.38 -6.28
C ASP A 2 -5.18 -0.27 -4.93
N GLY A 3 -6.40 -0.06 -4.45
CA GLY A 3 -6.90 -0.73 -3.26
C GLY A 3 -7.82 -1.91 -3.53
N TYR A 4 -8.22 -2.22 -4.77
CA TYR A 4 -9.25 -3.23 -5.06
C TYR A 4 -8.71 -4.63 -5.35
N HIS A 5 -7.50 -4.76 -5.92
CA HIS A 5 -6.91 -6.05 -6.27
C HIS A 5 -6.68 -6.96 -5.06
N PRO A 6 -6.38 -6.50 -3.83
CA PRO A 6 -6.09 -7.41 -2.74
C PRO A 6 -7.26 -8.35 -2.43
N ALA A 7 -8.50 -7.86 -2.59
CA ALA A 7 -9.70 -8.66 -2.37
C ALA A 7 -9.98 -9.69 -3.48
N LEU A 8 -9.32 -9.58 -4.63
CA LEU A 8 -9.55 -10.43 -5.81
C LEU A 8 -8.38 -11.38 -6.06
N VAL A 9 -7.15 -10.84 -6.05
CA VAL A 9 -5.95 -11.57 -6.46
C VAL A 9 -5.39 -12.38 -5.29
N HIS A 10 -5.36 -11.81 -4.08
CA HIS A 10 -4.79 -12.46 -2.89
C HIS A 10 -5.79 -13.31 -2.10
N HIS A 11 -6.72 -13.97 -2.79
CA HIS A 11 -7.75 -14.77 -2.13
C HIS A 11 -7.16 -15.88 -1.26
N SER A 12 -6.13 -16.57 -1.75
CA SER A 12 -5.44 -17.65 -1.02
C SER A 12 -4.87 -17.14 0.31
N PHE A 13 -4.28 -15.95 0.31
CA PHE A 13 -3.80 -15.33 1.53
C PHE A 13 -4.94 -14.93 2.47
N PHE A 14 -5.90 -14.14 1.97
CA PHE A 14 -6.90 -13.54 2.84
C PHE A 14 -7.90 -14.56 3.39
N GLU A 15 -8.36 -15.50 2.57
CA GLU A 15 -9.40 -16.45 2.96
C GLU A 15 -8.85 -17.75 3.53
N ASP A 16 -7.72 -18.26 3.03
CA ASP A 16 -7.21 -19.58 3.44
C ASP A 16 -6.10 -19.49 4.50
N VAL A 17 -5.40 -18.36 4.61
CA VAL A 17 -4.30 -18.17 5.58
C VAL A 17 -4.68 -17.20 6.69
N LEU A 18 -5.06 -15.96 6.34
CA LEU A 18 -5.26 -14.91 7.31
C LEU A 18 -6.58 -15.07 8.06
N LYS A 19 -7.68 -15.33 7.36
CA LYS A 19 -9.00 -15.50 7.99
C LYS A 19 -9.05 -16.62 9.04
N PRO A 20 -8.44 -17.81 8.84
CA PRO A 20 -8.33 -18.80 9.91
C PRO A 20 -7.48 -18.35 11.10
N ARG A 21 -6.44 -17.52 10.87
CA ARG A 21 -5.57 -16.97 11.93
C ARG A 21 -6.26 -15.90 12.78
N ILE A 22 -7.05 -15.02 12.15
CA ILE A 22 -7.68 -13.86 12.83
C ILE A 22 -9.19 -14.03 13.07
N GLY A 23 -9.80 -15.09 12.54
CA GLY A 23 -11.22 -15.39 12.68
C GLY A 23 -12.17 -14.54 11.82
N ARG A 24 -11.66 -13.71 10.91
CA ARG A 24 -12.46 -12.78 10.09
C ARG A 24 -11.83 -12.54 8.72
N GLY A 25 -12.67 -12.34 7.69
CA GLY A 25 -12.23 -11.98 6.34
C GLY A 25 -11.99 -10.48 6.14
N MET A 26 -11.17 -10.11 5.16
CA MET A 26 -10.71 -8.73 4.93
C MET A 26 -11.52 -7.95 3.88
N GLY A 27 -12.59 -8.53 3.32
CA GLY A 27 -13.39 -7.89 2.27
C GLY A 27 -14.00 -6.54 2.64
N PHE A 28 -14.11 -6.21 3.93
CA PHE A 28 -14.56 -4.88 4.38
C PHE A 28 -13.56 -3.77 4.00
N ILE A 29 -12.28 -4.08 3.75
CA ILE A 29 -11.26 -3.08 3.38
C ILE A 29 -11.67 -2.32 2.11
N VAL A 30 -12.32 -3.01 1.18
CA VAL A 30 -12.72 -2.46 -0.13
C VAL A 30 -14.22 -2.32 -0.28
N GLY A 31 -14.97 -2.60 0.79
CA GLY A 31 -16.43 -2.52 0.81
C GLY A 31 -16.92 -1.07 0.71
N PRO A 32 -18.20 -0.85 0.37
CA PRO A 32 -18.74 0.50 0.11
C PRO A 32 -18.64 1.49 1.28
N GLN A 33 -18.51 0.98 2.50
CA GLN A 33 -18.38 1.78 3.73
C GLN A 33 -16.92 1.90 4.19
N SER A 34 -15.96 1.52 3.35
CA SER A 34 -14.55 1.61 3.69
C SER A 34 -14.14 3.07 3.90
N PRO A 35 -13.50 3.41 5.04
CA PRO A 35 -12.95 4.73 5.26
C PRO A 35 -11.65 4.96 4.47
N ALA A 36 -11.04 3.90 3.90
CA ALA A 36 -9.79 4.03 3.16
C ALA A 36 -9.96 4.80 1.85
N LYS A 37 -8.85 5.40 1.40
CA LYS A 37 -8.84 6.30 0.25
C LYS A 37 -7.81 5.91 -0.80
N SER A 38 -8.18 6.12 -2.06
CA SER A 38 -7.27 6.16 -3.19
C SER A 38 -6.91 7.62 -3.44
N VAL A 39 -5.63 7.97 -3.35
CA VAL A 39 -5.19 9.36 -3.28
C VAL A 39 -4.10 9.64 -4.31
N ALA A 40 -4.27 10.70 -5.07
CA ALA A 40 -3.22 11.37 -5.83
C ALA A 40 -2.74 12.57 -5.00
N LEU A 41 -1.49 12.56 -4.56
CA LEU A 41 -0.92 13.59 -3.69
C LEU A 41 -0.39 14.82 -4.47
N GLY A 42 -0.48 14.80 -5.79
CA GLY A 42 0.20 15.75 -6.69
C GLY A 42 1.57 15.25 -7.11
N ASN A 43 2.15 15.86 -8.16
CA ASN A 43 3.47 15.50 -8.71
C ASN A 43 3.68 14.00 -9.00
N GLY A 44 2.60 13.27 -9.31
CA GLY A 44 2.62 11.84 -9.59
C GLY A 44 2.70 10.94 -8.35
N HIS A 45 2.87 11.51 -7.15
CA HIS A 45 2.86 10.74 -5.91
C HIS A 45 1.46 10.17 -5.68
N ALA A 46 1.39 8.92 -5.26
CA ALA A 46 0.14 8.19 -5.07
C ALA A 46 0.13 7.49 -3.72
N LEU A 47 -1.04 7.42 -3.10
CA LEU A 47 -1.22 6.88 -1.76
C LEU A 47 -2.50 6.06 -1.73
N ILE A 48 -2.40 4.81 -1.25
CA ILE A 48 -3.55 4.08 -0.74
C ILE A 48 -3.53 4.23 0.77
N ASP A 49 -4.50 4.98 1.28
CA ASP A 49 -4.52 5.43 2.66
C ASP A 49 -5.48 4.59 3.48
N PHE A 50 -4.92 3.81 4.40
CA PHE A 50 -5.66 2.96 5.32
C PHE A 50 -5.71 3.54 6.74
N ARG A 51 -5.09 4.70 6.99
CA ARG A 51 -4.92 5.26 8.36
C ARG A 51 -6.23 5.59 9.07
N ALA A 52 -7.32 5.76 8.32
CA ALA A 52 -8.65 5.98 8.88
C ALA A 52 -9.34 4.68 9.37
N PHE A 53 -8.71 3.51 9.17
CA PHE A 53 -9.22 2.25 9.70
C PHE A 53 -9.01 2.14 11.21
N ASP A 54 -10.07 1.73 11.91
CA ASP A 54 -9.98 1.34 13.31
C ASP A 54 -9.48 -0.11 13.42
N ARG A 55 -8.17 -0.26 13.62
CA ARG A 55 -7.48 -1.55 13.82
C ARG A 55 -8.14 -2.43 14.87
N LYS A 56 -8.62 -1.82 15.97
CA LYS A 56 -9.24 -2.55 17.08
C LYS A 56 -10.60 -3.09 16.68
N ALA A 57 -11.40 -2.29 15.97
CA ALA A 57 -12.68 -2.74 15.39
C ALA A 57 -12.48 -3.82 14.30
N ILE A 58 -11.34 -3.83 13.63
CA ILE A 58 -10.99 -4.79 12.59
C ILE A 58 -10.54 -6.13 13.17
N LEU A 59 -9.50 -6.11 14.01
CA LEU A 59 -8.83 -7.30 14.52
C LEU A 59 -9.54 -7.91 15.74
N GLY A 60 -10.47 -7.18 16.36
CA GLY A 60 -11.23 -7.67 17.52
C GLY A 60 -10.37 -7.98 18.75
N ALA A 61 -9.12 -7.51 18.76
CA ALA A 61 -8.15 -7.77 19.81
C ALA A 61 -7.44 -6.47 20.21
N ASP A 62 -7.06 -6.38 21.49
CA ASP A 62 -6.20 -5.31 21.96
C ASP A 62 -4.79 -5.47 21.36
N LYS A 63 -4.11 -4.35 21.21
CA LYS A 63 -2.71 -4.31 20.77
C LYS A 63 -1.85 -5.16 21.72
N PRO A 64 -0.93 -5.99 21.23
CA PRO A 64 0.01 -6.70 22.09
C PRO A 64 0.75 -5.74 23.03
N LYS A 65 1.09 -6.20 24.24
CA LYS A 65 1.82 -5.35 25.21
C LYS A 65 3.08 -4.74 24.62
N SER A 66 3.84 -5.50 23.84
CA SER A 66 5.05 -5.02 23.16
C SER A 66 4.78 -3.85 22.21
N GLU A 67 3.65 -3.85 21.50
CA GLU A 67 3.24 -2.74 20.64
C GLU A 67 2.84 -1.50 21.46
N GLN A 68 2.14 -1.71 22.58
CA GLN A 68 1.78 -0.62 23.50
C GLN A 68 3.04 0.02 24.12
N ASP A 69 3.96 -0.81 24.63
CA ASP A 69 5.22 -0.37 25.23
C ASP A 69 6.06 0.41 24.18
N TRP A 70 6.04 0.00 22.90
CA TRP A 70 6.68 0.75 21.80
C TRP A 70 6.01 2.12 21.55
N HIS A 71 4.69 2.20 21.51
CA HIS A 71 3.99 3.49 21.37
C HIS A 71 4.35 4.46 22.48
N ASP A 72 4.39 3.97 23.73
CA ASP A 72 4.73 4.81 24.88
C ASP A 72 6.19 5.28 24.82
N ALA A 73 7.11 4.42 24.36
CA ALA A 73 8.50 4.80 24.12
C ALA A 73 8.63 5.87 23.01
N VAL A 74 7.88 5.75 21.91
CA VAL A 74 7.86 6.77 20.83
C VAL A 74 7.34 8.10 21.36
N ARG A 75 6.24 8.11 22.13
CA ARG A 75 5.70 9.32 22.77
C ARG A 75 6.69 9.95 23.73
N ALA A 76 7.36 9.15 24.55
CA ALA A 76 8.37 9.65 25.49
C ALA A 76 9.58 10.25 24.75
N ARG A 77 10.07 9.58 23.70
CA ARG A 77 11.23 10.05 22.90
C ARG A 77 10.93 11.32 22.11
N LEU A 78 9.68 11.49 21.66
CA LEU A 78 9.22 12.63 20.87
C LEU A 78 8.27 13.53 21.67
N ALA A 79 8.47 13.63 22.99
CA ALA A 79 7.59 14.39 23.88
C ALA A 79 7.54 15.89 23.55
N ASP A 80 8.58 16.42 22.90
CA ASP A 80 8.66 17.79 22.38
C ASP A 80 7.86 17.99 21.08
N ARG A 81 7.45 16.90 20.42
CA ARG A 81 6.71 16.89 19.15
C ARG A 81 5.58 15.85 19.19
N PRO A 82 4.55 16.05 20.03
CA PRO A 82 3.50 15.06 20.26
C PRO A 82 2.74 14.67 18.98
N ASP A 83 2.41 15.63 18.11
CA ASP A 83 1.71 15.36 16.85
C ASP A 83 2.56 14.48 15.90
N TYR A 84 3.88 14.70 15.89
CA TYR A 84 4.80 13.88 15.10
C TYR A 84 4.95 12.47 15.69
N ALA A 85 4.91 12.34 17.03
CA ALA A 85 4.92 11.03 17.69
C ALA A 85 3.71 10.19 17.26
N GLU A 86 2.51 10.76 17.29
CA GLU A 86 1.30 10.05 16.83
C GLU A 86 1.33 9.74 15.33
N ALA A 87 1.90 10.63 14.51
CA ALA A 87 2.12 10.34 13.09
C ALA A 87 3.07 9.15 12.88
N VAL A 88 4.19 9.07 13.62
CA VAL A 88 5.13 7.93 13.56
C VAL A 88 4.43 6.64 13.98
N ILE A 89 3.66 6.68 15.06
CA ILE A 89 2.88 5.54 15.56
C ILE A 89 1.88 5.06 14.49
N THR A 90 1.08 5.99 13.96
CA THR A 90 0.06 5.70 12.95
C THR A 90 0.67 5.12 11.66
N CYS A 91 1.80 5.67 11.22
CA CYS A 91 2.45 5.22 9.98
C CYS A 91 3.16 3.86 10.12
N ASN A 92 3.66 3.51 11.31
CA ASN A 92 4.49 2.31 11.51
C ASN A 92 3.80 1.16 12.28
N GLY A 93 2.62 1.42 12.86
CA GLY A 93 1.87 0.53 13.76
C GLY A 93 0.90 -0.46 13.09
N GLY A 94 1.06 -0.75 11.80
CA GLY A 94 0.48 -1.95 11.15
C GLY A 94 -0.65 -1.74 10.13
N ASP A 95 -1.41 -0.64 10.19
CA ASP A 95 -2.55 -0.40 9.28
C ASP A 95 -2.30 0.79 8.33
N GLY A 96 -1.04 1.23 8.18
CA GLY A 96 -0.67 2.55 7.68
C GLY A 96 -1.14 2.90 6.26
N PHE A 97 -0.21 2.90 5.33
CA PHE A 97 -0.48 3.31 3.96
C PHE A 97 0.44 2.58 2.99
N ASN A 98 0.06 2.61 1.72
CA ASN A 98 0.94 2.27 0.62
C ASN A 98 1.23 3.57 -0.14
N LEU A 99 2.47 4.03 -0.14
CA LEU A 99 2.89 5.27 -0.79
C LEU A 99 3.80 4.96 -1.96
N LEU A 100 3.46 5.47 -3.13
CA LEU A 100 4.38 5.63 -4.25
C LEU A 100 4.92 7.07 -4.22
N VAL A 101 6.19 7.18 -3.90
CA VAL A 101 6.99 8.37 -4.21
C VAL A 101 7.43 8.23 -5.67
N TYR A 102 6.67 8.89 -6.56
CA TYR A 102 6.98 8.97 -7.98
C TYR A 102 8.46 9.31 -8.25
N PRO A 103 9.12 8.63 -9.20
CA PRO A 103 8.53 7.68 -10.15
C PRO A 103 8.49 6.22 -9.66
N ASN A 104 9.31 5.83 -8.69
CA ASN A 104 9.64 4.42 -8.53
C ASN A 104 10.03 3.95 -7.11
N LEU A 105 9.83 4.79 -6.09
CA LEU A 105 10.06 4.41 -4.69
C LEU A 105 8.71 4.14 -4.03
N VAL A 106 8.55 2.95 -3.45
CA VAL A 106 7.30 2.48 -2.88
C VAL A 106 7.50 2.12 -1.41
N LEU A 107 6.71 2.71 -0.53
CA LEU A 107 6.67 2.38 0.90
C LEU A 107 5.39 1.62 1.19
N ILE A 108 5.50 0.37 1.61
CA ILE A 108 4.37 -0.50 1.91
C ILE A 108 4.64 -1.17 3.24
N ASN A 109 3.78 -0.94 4.23
CA ASN A 109 3.88 -1.55 5.55
C ASN A 109 5.29 -1.40 6.17
N ASN A 110 6.08 -2.48 6.23
CA ASN A 110 7.41 -2.53 6.80
C ASN A 110 8.50 -2.79 5.76
N GLN A 111 8.32 -2.34 4.52
CA GLN A 111 9.33 -2.44 3.47
C GLN A 111 9.44 -1.17 2.65
N ILE A 112 10.65 -0.96 2.14
CA ILE A 112 10.97 -0.02 1.08
C ILE A 112 11.15 -0.83 -0.20
N ARG A 113 10.43 -0.50 -1.25
CA ARG A 113 10.53 -1.13 -2.56
C ARG A 113 11.02 -0.13 -3.59
N VAL A 114 11.98 -0.52 -4.41
CA VAL A 114 12.49 0.27 -5.53
C VAL A 114 12.21 -0.47 -6.82
N ILE A 115 11.48 0.18 -7.72
CA ILE A 115 11.17 -0.33 -9.05
C ILE A 115 12.27 0.19 -10.01
N HIS A 116 13.18 -0.68 -10.40
CA HIS A 116 14.31 -0.31 -11.26
C HIS A 116 14.02 -0.71 -12.72
N PRO A 117 13.70 0.27 -13.60
CA PRO A 117 13.50 -0.03 -15.01
C PRO A 117 14.84 -0.36 -15.66
N VAL A 118 14.94 -1.51 -16.31
CA VAL A 118 16.15 -1.95 -17.04
C VAL A 118 15.97 -1.72 -18.54
N SER A 119 14.81 -2.13 -19.08
CA SER A 119 14.36 -1.90 -20.46
C SER A 119 12.84 -1.82 -20.47
N TYR A 120 12.25 -1.55 -21.65
CA TYR A 120 10.79 -1.45 -21.79
C TYR A 120 10.05 -2.74 -21.41
N ASP A 121 10.72 -3.89 -21.45
CA ASP A 121 10.22 -5.23 -21.18
C ASP A 121 10.86 -5.90 -19.94
N ARG A 122 11.72 -5.19 -19.20
CA ARG A 122 12.40 -5.73 -18.01
C ARG A 122 12.47 -4.71 -16.88
N THR A 123 11.99 -5.14 -15.72
CA THR A 123 12.06 -4.38 -14.47
C THR A 123 12.64 -5.26 -13.38
N GLU A 124 13.53 -4.70 -12.57
CA GLU A 124 14.02 -5.33 -11.34
C GLU A 124 13.37 -4.65 -10.14
N VAL A 125 12.79 -5.44 -9.24
CA VAL A 125 12.11 -4.94 -8.04
C VAL A 125 12.92 -5.32 -6.83
N PHE A 126 13.49 -4.32 -6.17
CA PHE A 126 14.24 -4.52 -4.93
C PHE A 126 13.30 -4.27 -3.74
N ALA A 127 13.15 -5.23 -2.85
CA ALA A 127 12.36 -5.11 -1.62
C ALA A 127 13.29 -5.19 -0.41
N TYR A 128 13.25 -4.15 0.42
CA TYR A 128 14.08 -3.99 1.61
C TYR A 128 13.16 -3.97 2.84
N PRO A 129 13.02 -5.08 3.59
CA PRO A 129 12.30 -5.07 4.85
C PRO A 129 13.02 -4.16 5.85
N VAL A 130 12.25 -3.37 6.60
CA VAL A 130 12.77 -2.41 7.58
C VAL A 130 12.44 -2.83 9.01
N THR A 131 13.45 -2.69 9.86
CA THR A 131 13.34 -2.86 11.31
C THR A 131 13.14 -1.50 11.98
N LEU A 132 12.62 -1.53 13.19
CA LEU A 132 12.54 -0.36 14.05
C LEU A 132 13.77 -0.32 14.97
N GLU A 133 14.28 0.88 15.21
CA GLU A 133 15.31 1.13 16.22
C GLU A 133 14.66 1.17 17.62
N ASP A 134 15.44 0.85 18.65
CA ASP A 134 15.03 0.94 20.06
C ASP A 134 13.78 0.13 20.44
N VAL A 135 13.54 -1.00 19.76
CA VAL A 135 12.42 -1.92 20.06
C VAL A 135 12.89 -3.25 20.63
N ALA A 136 12.01 -3.93 21.38
CA ALA A 136 12.25 -5.30 21.81
C ALA A 136 12.51 -6.21 20.58
N PRO A 137 13.50 -7.13 20.62
CA PRO A 137 13.87 -7.97 19.47
C PRO A 137 12.69 -8.72 18.84
N GLU A 138 11.71 -9.10 19.65
CA GLU A 138 10.52 -9.84 19.21
C GLU A 138 9.64 -9.01 18.25
N ILE A 139 9.64 -7.68 18.37
CA ILE A 139 8.92 -6.78 17.46
C ILE A 139 9.53 -6.86 16.06
N ASN A 140 10.85 -6.74 15.96
CA ASN A 140 11.54 -6.83 14.68
C ASN A 140 11.46 -8.24 14.09
N ALA A 141 11.54 -9.29 14.92
CA ALA A 141 11.32 -10.65 14.48
C ALA A 141 9.91 -10.82 13.86
N ALA A 142 8.86 -10.35 14.53
CA ALA A 142 7.49 -10.39 14.01
C ALA A 142 7.33 -9.59 12.71
N ARG A 143 7.96 -8.41 12.60
CA ARG A 143 7.97 -7.61 11.36
C ARG A 143 8.59 -8.38 10.20
N ILE A 144 9.77 -8.97 10.40
CA ILE A 144 10.43 -9.76 9.35
C ILE A 144 9.58 -10.98 8.96
N ARG A 145 8.99 -11.71 9.91
CA ARG A 145 8.10 -12.84 9.60
C ARG A 145 6.86 -12.40 8.82
N ALA A 146 6.24 -11.28 9.18
CA ALA A 146 5.11 -10.73 8.42
C ALA A 146 5.52 -10.35 6.98
N HIS A 147 6.75 -9.88 6.79
CA HIS A 147 7.28 -9.60 5.45
C HIS A 147 7.50 -10.88 4.64
N GLU A 148 8.10 -11.91 5.23
CA GLU A 148 8.30 -13.22 4.59
C GLU A 148 6.98 -13.88 4.20
N ASP A 149 5.94 -13.76 5.05
CA ASP A 149 4.62 -14.34 4.81
C ASP A 149 3.94 -13.78 3.55
N PHE A 150 4.16 -12.51 3.19
CA PHE A 150 3.39 -11.85 2.13
C PHE A 150 4.21 -11.27 0.97
N TYR A 151 5.47 -10.87 1.17
CA TYR A 151 6.26 -10.18 0.15
C TYR A 151 7.51 -10.94 -0.32
N GLY A 152 7.87 -12.04 0.32
CA GLY A 152 8.99 -12.88 -0.09
C GLY A 152 8.76 -13.62 -1.43
N PRO A 153 9.81 -14.12 -2.10
CA PRO A 153 9.68 -14.84 -3.37
C PRO A 153 8.81 -16.12 -3.32
N ALA A 154 8.69 -16.74 -2.15
CA ALA A 154 7.85 -17.92 -1.89
C ALA A 154 6.68 -17.60 -0.94
N SER A 155 6.28 -16.33 -0.89
CA SER A 155 5.20 -15.84 -0.03
C SER A 155 3.81 -16.01 -0.66
N PHE A 156 2.77 -15.55 0.02
CA PHE A 156 1.42 -15.59 -0.53
C PHE A 156 1.08 -14.40 -1.44
N GLY A 157 1.61 -13.20 -1.19
CA GLY A 157 1.24 -12.00 -1.94
C GLY A 157 2.10 -11.76 -3.18
N ALA A 158 3.43 -11.85 -3.05
CA ALA A 158 4.32 -11.50 -4.16
C ALA A 158 4.14 -12.38 -5.43
N PRO A 159 3.92 -13.70 -5.35
CA PRO A 159 3.68 -14.51 -6.54
C PRO A 159 2.41 -14.11 -7.30
N ASP A 160 1.34 -13.77 -6.58
CA ASP A 160 0.08 -13.29 -7.15
C ASP A 160 0.29 -11.99 -7.94
N ASP A 161 1.01 -11.02 -7.35
CA ASP A 161 1.36 -9.75 -8.00
C ASP A 161 2.19 -10.00 -9.29
N ILE A 162 3.22 -10.85 -9.19
CA ILE A 162 4.13 -11.15 -10.31
C ILE A 162 3.36 -11.81 -11.46
N GLU A 163 2.47 -12.76 -11.17
CA GLU A 163 1.62 -13.39 -12.17
C GLU A 163 0.70 -12.37 -12.86
N MET A 164 0.13 -11.41 -12.12
CA MET A 164 -0.69 -10.35 -12.72
C MET A 164 0.13 -9.45 -13.63
N PHE A 165 1.34 -9.04 -13.23
CA PHE A 165 2.21 -8.24 -14.08
C PHE A 165 2.59 -8.98 -15.37
N GLN A 166 2.93 -10.27 -15.28
CA GLN A 166 3.26 -11.08 -16.45
C GLN A 166 2.06 -11.23 -17.39
N ARG A 167 0.86 -11.48 -16.86
CA ARG A 167 -0.35 -11.57 -17.68
C ARG A 167 -0.72 -10.25 -18.36
N GLN A 168 -0.59 -9.14 -17.65
CA GLN A 168 -0.82 -7.81 -18.23
C GLN A 168 0.16 -7.55 -19.37
N TRP A 169 1.44 -7.83 -19.16
CA TRP A 169 2.48 -7.69 -20.19
C TRP A 169 2.19 -8.56 -21.42
N ASP A 170 1.94 -9.85 -21.22
CA ASP A 170 1.61 -10.80 -22.30
C ASP A 170 0.36 -10.37 -23.07
N GLY A 171 -0.68 -9.90 -22.38
CA GLY A 171 -1.91 -9.41 -22.97
C GLY A 171 -1.69 -8.18 -23.85
N MET A 172 -0.90 -7.21 -23.36
CA MET A 172 -0.54 -5.99 -24.10
C MET A 172 0.27 -6.31 -25.36
N LEU A 173 1.27 -7.20 -25.26
CA LEU A 173 2.08 -7.61 -26.42
C LEU A 173 1.27 -8.34 -27.49
N ARG A 174 0.27 -9.13 -27.08
CA ARG A 174 -0.56 -9.94 -28.00
C ARG A 174 -1.71 -9.16 -28.62
N THR A 175 -2.03 -7.98 -28.09
CA THR A 175 -3.21 -7.20 -28.50
C THR A 175 -2.81 -5.77 -28.91
N PRO A 176 -1.97 -5.60 -29.95
CA PRO A 176 -1.50 -4.26 -30.35
C PRO A 176 -2.62 -3.36 -30.88
N ALA A 177 -3.77 -3.93 -31.24
CA ALA A 177 -4.95 -3.16 -31.66
C ALA A 177 -5.68 -2.47 -30.48
N MET A 178 -5.38 -2.84 -29.23
CA MET A 178 -5.92 -2.17 -28.05
C MET A 178 -5.02 -0.98 -27.70
N GLU A 179 -5.39 0.20 -28.22
CA GLU A 179 -4.59 1.42 -28.06
C GLU A 179 -4.66 2.03 -26.65
N TRP A 180 -5.71 1.71 -25.87
CA TRP A 180 -6.03 2.41 -24.63
C TRP A 180 -6.18 1.46 -23.43
N LEU A 181 -5.56 1.85 -22.33
CA LEU A 181 -5.84 1.34 -20.99
C LEU A 181 -6.77 2.32 -20.28
N TYR A 182 -7.92 1.85 -19.82
CA TYR A 182 -8.91 2.69 -19.14
C TYR A 182 -8.63 2.76 -17.63
N TYR A 183 -8.67 3.98 -17.09
CA TYR A 183 -8.60 4.27 -15.65
C TYR A 183 -9.78 5.16 -15.23
N ASP A 184 -11.00 4.74 -15.57
CA ASP A 184 -12.24 5.52 -15.41
C ASP A 184 -12.97 5.23 -14.09
N ARG A 185 -12.53 4.23 -13.32
CA ARG A 185 -13.21 3.85 -12.08
C ARG A 185 -13.17 4.98 -11.06
N GLY A 186 -14.35 5.44 -10.64
CA GLY A 186 -14.51 6.52 -9.68
C GLY A 186 -14.11 7.90 -10.21
N LEU A 187 -14.07 8.12 -11.52
CA LEU A 187 -13.71 9.41 -12.12
C LEU A 187 -14.61 10.55 -11.63
N ASP A 188 -15.91 10.30 -11.53
CA ASP A 188 -16.89 11.30 -11.09
C ASP A 188 -17.01 11.41 -9.56
N GLN A 189 -16.17 10.68 -8.81
CA GLN A 189 -16.17 10.61 -7.35
C GLN A 189 -14.88 11.23 -6.74
N GLU A 190 -14.03 11.86 -7.58
CA GLU A 190 -12.80 12.50 -7.09
C GLU A 190 -13.10 13.81 -6.36
N GLU A 191 -12.70 13.86 -5.10
CA GLU A 191 -12.76 15.07 -4.29
C GLU A 191 -11.37 15.75 -4.25
N PRO A 192 -11.30 17.10 -4.25
CA PRO A 192 -10.05 17.82 -4.07
C PRO A 192 -9.36 17.50 -2.73
N LEU A 193 -8.03 17.43 -2.74
CA LEU A 193 -7.20 17.27 -1.55
C LEU A 193 -6.02 18.26 -1.63
N GLY A 194 -6.12 19.38 -0.92
CA GLY A 194 -5.14 20.47 -1.03
C GLY A 194 -5.20 21.15 -2.40
N ALA A 195 -4.09 21.76 -2.84
CA ALA A 195 -4.04 22.49 -4.10
C ALA A 195 -4.04 21.57 -5.33
N ASP A 196 -3.19 20.53 -5.30
CA ASP A 196 -2.91 19.69 -6.48
C ASP A 196 -3.33 18.22 -6.31
N GLY A 197 -3.79 17.86 -5.10
CA GLY A 197 -4.17 16.50 -4.77
C GLY A 197 -5.64 16.20 -5.04
N ARG A 198 -5.95 14.91 -5.16
CA ARG A 198 -7.31 14.37 -5.27
C ARG A 198 -7.42 13.08 -4.48
N GLN A 199 -8.60 12.80 -3.98
CA GLN A 199 -8.89 11.55 -3.29
C GLN A 199 -10.27 11.01 -3.67
N SER A 200 -10.45 9.71 -3.54
CA SER A 200 -11.73 9.03 -3.74
C SER A 200 -11.78 7.76 -2.88
N HIS A 201 -12.77 6.91 -3.08
CA HIS A 201 -12.87 5.65 -2.36
C HIS A 201 -11.66 4.74 -2.68
N VAL A 202 -11.24 3.90 -1.74
CA VAL A 202 -10.07 3.00 -1.91
C VAL A 202 -10.13 2.09 -3.14
N SER A 203 -11.34 1.75 -3.59
CA SER A 203 -11.55 0.93 -4.78
C SER A 203 -11.57 1.72 -6.10
N ASP A 204 -11.31 3.03 -6.07
CA ASP A 204 -11.26 3.89 -7.25
C ASP A 204 -9.82 4.12 -7.73
N GLU A 205 -9.68 4.62 -8.96
CA GLU A 205 -8.40 4.73 -9.67
C GLU A 205 -7.76 6.12 -9.62
N THR A 206 -8.10 6.92 -8.60
CA THR A 206 -7.54 8.27 -8.42
C THR A 206 -6.02 8.27 -8.32
N ALA A 207 -5.45 7.35 -7.55
CA ALA A 207 -4.00 7.15 -7.47
C ALA A 207 -3.36 6.92 -8.86
N HIS A 208 -3.95 6.05 -9.69
CA HIS A 208 -3.46 5.76 -11.04
C HIS A 208 -3.51 7.00 -11.94
N ARG A 209 -4.64 7.71 -11.94
CA ARG A 209 -4.78 8.94 -12.73
C ARG A 209 -3.75 10.00 -12.34
N GLY A 210 -3.42 10.12 -11.04
CA GLY A 210 -2.36 11.01 -10.56
C GLY A 210 -0.99 10.70 -11.17
N ILE A 211 -0.60 9.43 -11.20
CA ILE A 211 0.67 8.95 -11.78
C ILE A 211 0.73 9.28 -13.27
N TRP A 212 -0.30 8.91 -14.03
CA TRP A 212 -0.32 9.10 -15.48
C TRP A 212 -0.41 10.56 -15.90
N ARG A 213 -1.14 11.41 -15.17
CA ARG A 213 -1.15 12.86 -15.39
C ARG A 213 0.26 13.45 -15.26
N ARG A 214 1.02 13.06 -14.24
CA ARG A 214 2.40 13.54 -14.07
C ARG A 214 3.34 13.00 -15.14
N TRP A 215 3.21 11.72 -15.48
CA TRP A 215 4.01 11.12 -16.55
C TRP A 215 3.81 11.87 -17.87
N LEU A 216 2.56 12.18 -18.24
CA LEU A 216 2.23 12.93 -19.45
C LEU A 216 2.90 14.31 -19.46
N GLN A 217 2.75 15.08 -18.37
CA GLN A 217 3.39 16.40 -18.23
C GLN A 217 4.91 16.34 -18.47
N LEU A 218 5.57 15.34 -17.90
CA LEU A 218 7.02 15.17 -18.05
C LEU A 218 7.42 14.77 -19.48
N MET A 219 6.63 13.94 -20.15
CA MET A 219 6.89 13.53 -21.53
C MET A 219 6.64 14.67 -22.53
N GLU A 220 5.72 15.58 -22.21
CA GLU A 220 5.43 16.78 -23.01
C GLU A 220 6.42 17.94 -22.75
N GLY A 221 7.34 17.80 -21.79
CA GLY A 221 8.40 18.77 -21.51
C GLY A 221 7.97 19.96 -20.64
N ALA A 222 6.95 19.78 -19.79
CA ALA A 222 6.40 20.81 -18.88
C ALA A 222 6.92 20.69 -17.43
#